data_AF-A0A453JJE9-F1
#
_entry.id   AF-A0A453JJE9-F1
#
_cell.length_a   1.000
_cell.length_b   1.000
_cell.length_c   1.000
_cell.angle_alpha   90.00
_cell.angle_beta   90.00
_cell.angle_gamma   90.00
#
_symmetry.space_group_name_H-M   'P 1'
#
loop_
_entity.id
_entity.type
_entity.pdbx_description
1 polymer ?
#
loop_
_entity_poly.entity_id
_entity_poly.type
_entity_poly.pdbx_seq_one_letter_code
_entity_poly.pdbx_strand_id
1 'polypeptide(L)'
;MHLPVYLWPCFLYLGMYPEDREIKRNDLVRQWIAEGFVCSLHIVDLDDVAESYLNELVNRSLFQPVKTYHGKVLSCRVHDMMLDLILSHSEKDNFISVAYNYEDVVRSCSSEYKVPRLSLQSGVGGAKSEALATSMSQVRSSARFRES
;
A
#
# COMPACT_ATOMS: atom_id res chain seq x y z
N MET A 1 -9.69 15.44 -6.96
CA MET A 1 -8.51 15.11 -7.79
C MET A 1 -8.93 14.27 -8.98
N HIS A 2 -8.31 14.46 -10.14
CA HIS A 2 -8.56 13.62 -11.32
C HIS A 2 -7.32 12.75 -11.60
N LEU A 3 -7.32 11.55 -11.02
CA LEU A 3 -6.27 10.55 -11.23
C LEU A 3 -6.71 9.55 -12.32
N PRO A 4 -5.87 9.27 -13.32
CA PRO A 4 -6.17 8.25 -14.32
C PRO A 4 -6.49 6.90 -13.67
N VAL A 5 -7.47 6.18 -14.23
CA VAL A 5 -7.98 4.91 -13.68
C VAL A 5 -6.86 3.88 -13.47
N TYR A 6 -5.87 3.84 -14.36
CA TYR A 6 -4.75 2.90 -14.26
C TYR A 6 -3.79 3.17 -13.10
N LEU A 7 -3.75 4.40 -12.57
CA LEU A 7 -2.94 4.76 -11.40
C LEU A 7 -3.68 4.52 -10.08
N TRP A 8 -5.00 4.38 -10.12
CA TRP A 8 -5.83 4.26 -8.92
C TRP A 8 -5.43 3.09 -8.02
N PRO A 9 -5.18 1.87 -8.52
CA PRO A 9 -4.75 0.76 -7.67
C PRO A 9 -3.38 1.02 -7.01
N CYS A 10 -2.43 1.59 -7.75
CA CYS A 10 -1.09 1.93 -7.24
C CYS A 10 -1.19 3.01 -6.15
N PHE A 11 -2.05 4.01 -6.35
CA PHE A 11 -2.31 5.07 -5.40
C PHE A 11 -3.01 4.56 -4.14
N LEU A 12 -4.08 3.77 -4.27
CA LEU A 12 -4.77 3.19 -3.10
C LEU A 12 -3.86 2.26 -2.30
N TYR A 13 -2.97 1.51 -2.95
CA TYR A 13 -2.03 0.59 -2.29
C TYR A 13 -1.18 1.27 -1.21
N LEU A 14 -0.97 2.58 -1.34
CA LEU A 14 -0.18 3.36 -0.40
C LEU A 14 -0.80 3.43 1.00
N GLY A 15 -2.11 3.21 1.13
CA GLY A 15 -2.79 3.09 2.43
C GLY A 15 -2.31 1.88 3.24
N MET A 16 -1.52 0.99 2.65
CA MET A 16 -0.83 -0.07 3.37
C MET A 16 0.24 0.49 4.31
N TYR A 17 0.79 1.67 4.04
CA TYR A 17 1.87 2.25 4.81
C TYR A 17 1.33 3.16 5.92
N PRO A 18 1.95 3.15 7.12
CA PRO A 18 1.61 4.10 8.16
C PRO A 18 2.03 5.51 7.75
N GLU A 19 1.43 6.49 8.42
CA GLU A 19 1.83 7.90 8.33
C GLU A 19 3.34 8.06 8.54
N ASP A 20 3.93 9.03 7.84
CA ASP A 20 5.38 9.35 7.87
C ASP A 20 6.36 8.21 7.52
N ARG A 21 5.87 7.04 7.09
CA ARG A 21 6.74 5.92 6.76
C ARG A 21 7.55 6.21 5.50
N GLU A 22 8.88 6.16 5.61
CA GLU A 22 9.74 6.19 4.43
C GLU A 22 9.54 4.91 3.60
N ILE A 23 9.15 5.09 2.34
CA ILE A 23 8.93 4.04 1.35
C ILE A 23 10.06 4.11 0.33
N LYS A 24 10.81 3.02 0.16
CA LYS A 24 11.83 2.94 -0.88
C LYS A 24 11.17 2.75 -2.24
N ARG A 25 11.64 3.50 -3.24
CA ARG A 25 11.14 3.44 -4.61
C ARG A 25 11.11 2.01 -5.17
N ASN A 26 12.23 1.30 -5.07
CA ASN A 26 12.36 -0.04 -5.66
C ASN A 26 11.43 -1.06 -4.97
N ASP A 27 11.20 -0.91 -3.67
CA ASP A 27 10.32 -1.81 -2.93
C ASP A 27 8.86 -1.59 -3.34
N LEU A 28 8.46 -0.34 -3.49
CA LEU A 28 7.11 0.03 -3.92
C LEU A 28 6.81 -0.44 -5.36
N VAL A 29 7.74 -0.25 -6.28
CA VAL A 29 7.64 -0.73 -7.67
C VAL A 29 7.42 -2.25 -7.69
N ARG A 30 8.25 -3.01 -6.97
CA ARG A 30 8.14 -4.47 -6.89
C ARG A 30 6.81 -4.93 -6.31
N GLN A 31 6.28 -4.23 -5.31
CA GLN A 31 4.99 -4.55 -4.73
C GLN A 31 3.84 -4.31 -5.71
N TRP A 32 3.85 -3.19 -6.45
CA TRP A 32 2.82 -2.93 -7.45
C TRP A 32 2.82 -3.96 -8.58
N ILE A 33 4.00 -4.40 -9.02
CA ILE A 33 4.15 -5.47 -9.99
C ILE A 33 3.61 -6.79 -9.41
N ALA A 34 3.98 -7.14 -8.18
CA ALA A 34 3.52 -8.37 -7.51
C ALA A 34 1.99 -8.40 -7.29
N GLU A 35 1.38 -7.23 -7.07
CA GLU A 35 -0.08 -7.07 -6.99
C GLU A 35 -0.77 -7.19 -8.35
N GLY A 36 -0.03 -7.01 -9.44
CA GLY A 36 -0.55 -6.98 -10.80
C GLY A 36 -1.23 -5.65 -11.16
N PHE A 37 -0.86 -4.55 -10.51
CA PHE A 37 -1.38 -3.21 -10.85
C PHE A 37 -0.77 -2.62 -12.11
N VAL A 38 0.38 -3.17 -12.51
CA VAL A 38 1.17 -2.69 -13.63
C VAL A 38 0.97 -3.66 -14.78
N CYS A 39 0.51 -3.13 -15.91
CA CYS A 39 0.28 -3.88 -17.14
C CYS A 39 1.15 -3.27 -18.24
N SER A 40 1.91 -4.09 -18.97
CA SER A 40 2.66 -3.65 -20.15
C SER A 40 2.14 -4.31 -21.42
N LEU A 41 2.13 -3.56 -22.52
CA LEU A 41 1.83 -4.07 -23.86
C LEU A 41 3.13 -4.57 -24.50
N HIS A 42 3.35 -5.88 -24.42
CA HIS A 42 4.30 -6.74 -25.16
C HIS A 42 5.80 -6.41 -25.23
N ILE A 43 6.24 -5.14 -25.16
CA ILE A 43 7.63 -4.74 -25.45
C ILE A 43 8.26 -3.94 -24.29
N VAL A 44 7.46 -3.35 -23.41
CA VAL A 44 7.96 -2.52 -22.30
C VAL A 44 8.11 -3.33 -21.02
N ASP A 45 9.23 -3.15 -20.33
CA ASP A 45 9.51 -3.77 -19.04
C ASP A 45 8.52 -3.28 -17.97
N LEU A 46 8.04 -4.19 -17.11
CA LEU A 46 7.10 -3.84 -16.04
C LEU A 46 7.72 -2.90 -15.02
N ASP A 47 9.02 -3.02 -14.75
CA ASP A 47 9.74 -2.09 -13.88
C ASP A 47 9.72 -0.67 -14.46
N ASP A 48 9.93 -0.51 -15.77
CA ASP A 48 9.87 0.81 -16.44
C ASP A 48 8.46 1.42 -16.37
N VAL A 49 7.42 0.61 -16.60
CA VAL A 49 6.02 1.08 -16.50
C VAL A 49 5.69 1.49 -15.06
N ALA A 50 6.07 0.67 -14.08
CA ALA A 50 5.85 0.95 -12.66
C ALA A 50 6.61 2.21 -12.20
N GLU A 51 7.84 2.38 -12.69
CA GLU A 51 8.64 3.57 -12.44
C GLU A 51 8.00 4.84 -13.03
N SER A 52 7.38 4.73 -14.22
CA SER A 52 6.61 5.83 -14.83
C SER A 52 5.40 6.18 -13.97
N TYR A 53 4.66 5.18 -13.48
CA TYR A 53 3.50 5.41 -12.60
C TYR A 53 3.90 6.15 -11.33
N LEU A 54 5.00 5.73 -10.69
CA LEU A 54 5.52 6.41 -9.52
C LEU A 54 5.92 7.86 -9.84
N ASN A 55 6.59 8.10 -10.97
CA ASN A 55 6.98 9.43 -11.39
C ASN A 55 5.77 10.34 -11.62
N GLU A 56 4.70 9.83 -12.22
CA GLU A 56 3.45 10.58 -12.40
C GLU A 56 2.80 10.95 -11.08
N LEU A 57 2.74 10.02 -10.13
CA LEU A 57 2.17 10.27 -8.81
C LEU A 57 3.02 11.28 -8.02
N VAL A 58 4.36 11.23 -8.14
CA VAL A 58 5.28 12.22 -7.57
C VAL A 58 5.07 13.60 -8.22
N ASN A 59 4.99 13.67 -9.55
CA ASN A 59 4.77 14.92 -10.28
C ASN A 59 3.42 15.58 -9.95
N ARG A 60 2.43 14.78 -9.55
CA ARG A 60 1.13 15.24 -9.06
C ARG A 60 1.15 15.65 -7.58
N SER A 61 2.32 15.69 -6.94
CA SER A 61 2.50 16.03 -5.51
C SER A 61 1.68 15.14 -4.56
N LEU A 62 1.48 13.87 -4.93
CA LEU A 62 0.82 12.88 -4.06
C LEU A 62 1.79 12.25 -3.07
N PHE A 63 3.10 12.46 -3.31
CA PHE A 63 4.19 11.97 -2.49
C PHE A 63 5.10 13.11 -2.08
N GLN A 64 5.62 13.01 -0.87
CA GLN A 64 6.72 13.81 -0.37
C GLN A 64 8.05 13.09 -0.62
N PRO A 65 8.96 13.62 -1.45
CA PRO A 65 10.30 13.05 -1.57
C PRO A 65 11.05 13.09 -0.23
N VAL A 66 11.68 11.98 0.14
CA VAL A 66 12.51 11.89 1.36
C VAL A 66 14.00 11.87 1.01
N LYS A 67 14.39 11.02 0.04
CA LYS A 67 15.76 10.97 -0.48
C LYS A 67 15.76 11.17 -1.98
N THR A 68 16.63 12.03 -2.45
CA THR A 68 16.86 12.29 -3.88
C THR A 68 18.34 12.16 -4.21
N TYR A 69 18.65 11.64 -5.39
CA TYR A 69 20.02 11.54 -5.90
C TYR A 69 20.02 11.84 -7.39
N HIS A 70 20.82 12.82 -7.81
CA HIS A 70 20.86 13.34 -9.19
C HIS A 70 19.47 13.63 -9.78
N GLY A 71 18.59 14.25 -8.98
CA GLY A 71 17.23 14.60 -9.40
C GLY A 71 16.23 13.42 -9.43
N LYS A 72 16.66 12.18 -9.17
CA LYS A 72 15.76 11.02 -9.04
C LYS A 72 15.36 10.82 -7.58
N VAL A 73 14.07 10.62 -7.33
CA VAL A 73 13.54 10.25 -6.01
C VAL A 73 13.90 8.79 -5.72
N LEU A 74 14.64 8.55 -4.63
CA LEU A 74 15.05 7.23 -4.15
C LEU A 74 14.07 6.67 -3.11
N SER A 75 13.47 7.55 -2.31
CA SER A 75 12.42 7.21 -1.35
C SER A 75 11.45 8.36 -1.16
N CYS A 76 10.22 8.03 -0.79
CA CYS A 76 9.14 8.97 -0.59
C CYS A 76 8.32 8.62 0.67
N ARG A 77 7.45 9.55 1.06
CA ARG A 77 6.38 9.39 2.03
C ARG A 77 5.07 9.78 1.38
N VAL A 78 3.97 9.22 1.86
CA VAL A 78 2.63 9.69 1.50
C VAL A 78 2.34 10.92 2.34
N HIS A 79 1.77 11.97 1.74
CA HIS A 79 1.30 13.12 2.53
C HIS A 79 0.12 12.73 3.41
N ASP A 80 0.01 13.24 4.62
CA ASP A 80 -1.03 12.85 5.58
C ASP A 80 -2.45 13.07 5.02
N MET A 81 -2.70 14.23 4.39
CA MET A 81 -3.97 14.51 3.70
C MET A 81 -4.28 13.52 2.58
N MET A 82 -3.24 12.98 1.92
CA MET A 82 -3.40 11.98 0.87
C MET A 82 -3.68 10.61 1.45
N LEU A 83 -3.06 10.28 2.60
CA LEU A 83 -3.32 9.05 3.33
C LEU A 83 -4.79 8.99 3.78
N ASP A 84 -5.33 10.06 4.35
CA ASP A 84 -6.74 10.17 4.71
C ASP A 84 -7.67 9.93 3.52
N LEU A 85 -7.33 10.51 2.36
CA LEU A 85 -8.08 10.32 1.13
C LEU A 85 -8.01 8.86 0.65
N ILE A 86 -6.85 8.22 0.73
CA ILE A 86 -6.67 6.81 0.35
C ILE A 86 -7.49 5.91 1.25
N LEU A 87 -7.43 6.12 2.57
CA LEU A 87 -8.12 5.28 3.54
C LEU A 87 -9.64 5.40 3.37
N SER A 88 -10.17 6.61 3.17
CA SER A 88 -11.60 6.83 2.92
C SER A 88 -12.11 6.18 1.62
N HIS A 89 -11.30 6.15 0.55
CA HIS A 89 -11.66 5.43 -0.68
C HIS A 89 -11.51 3.91 -0.52
N SER A 90 -10.48 3.47 0.20
CA SER A 90 -10.21 2.05 0.41
C SER A 90 -11.29 1.37 1.24
N GLU A 91 -11.87 2.06 2.22
CA GLU A 91 -13.02 1.59 3.00
C GLU A 91 -14.25 1.38 2.09
N LYS A 92 -14.46 2.28 1.13
CA LYS A 92 -15.59 2.22 0.20
C LYS A 92 -15.48 1.06 -0.79
N ASP A 93 -14.26 0.81 -1.28
CA ASP A 93 -13.97 -0.20 -2.30
C ASP A 93 -13.48 -1.54 -1.71
N ASN A 94 -13.44 -1.67 -0.38
CA ASN A 94 -12.83 -2.80 0.35
C ASN A 94 -11.40 -3.12 -0.14
N PHE A 95 -10.62 -2.09 -0.48
CA PHE A 95 -9.33 -2.25 -1.14
C PHE A 95 -8.20 -2.64 -0.18
N ILE A 96 -8.19 -2.04 1.02
CA ILE A 96 -7.24 -2.26 2.12
C ILE A 96 -8.01 -2.27 3.44
N SER A 97 -7.58 -3.09 4.38
CA SER A 97 -7.92 -2.96 5.79
C SER A 97 -6.67 -2.65 6.61
N VAL A 98 -6.79 -1.63 7.47
CA VAL A 98 -5.75 -1.26 8.44
C VAL A 98 -6.18 -1.77 9.81
N ALA A 99 -5.31 -2.51 10.47
CA ALA A 99 -5.51 -3.07 11.79
C ALA A 99 -4.46 -2.55 12.75
N TYR A 100 -4.89 -2.01 13.90
CA TYR A 100 -4.00 -1.49 14.93
C TYR A 100 -3.79 -2.51 16.06
N ASN A 101 -4.78 -3.37 16.25
CA ASN A 101 -4.77 -4.44 17.24
C ASN A 101 -5.26 -5.76 16.63
N TYR A 102 -5.28 -6.81 17.46
CA TYR A 102 -5.70 -8.14 17.03
C TYR A 102 -7.20 -8.22 16.71
N GLU A 103 -8.03 -7.48 17.45
CA GLU A 103 -9.48 -7.48 17.25
C GLU A 103 -9.84 -6.90 15.87
N ASP A 104 -9.10 -5.90 15.41
CA ASP A 104 -9.20 -5.36 14.05
C ASP A 104 -8.88 -6.41 13.00
N VAL A 105 -7.80 -7.19 13.16
CA VAL A 105 -7.44 -8.25 12.21
C VAL A 105 -8.55 -9.30 12.11
N VAL A 106 -9.07 -9.75 13.24
CA VAL A 106 -10.15 -10.75 13.27
C VAL A 106 -11.40 -10.19 12.60
N ARG A 107 -11.80 -8.97 12.95
CA ARG A 107 -12.95 -8.28 12.36
C ARG A 107 -12.85 -8.21 10.83
N SER A 108 -11.69 -7.82 10.32
CA SER A 108 -11.46 -7.66 8.87
C SER A 108 -11.48 -8.99 8.10
N CYS A 109 -11.04 -10.08 8.71
CA CYS A 109 -11.03 -11.40 8.08
C CYS A 109 -12.31 -12.22 8.31
N SER A 110 -13.13 -11.85 9.30
CA SER A 110 -14.46 -12.42 9.54
C SER A 110 -15.56 -11.78 8.71
N SER A 111 -15.25 -10.69 8.00
CA SER A 111 -16.19 -9.99 7.12
C SER A 111 -16.59 -10.88 5.93
N GLU A 112 -17.88 -10.84 5.57
CA GLU A 112 -18.38 -11.46 4.33
C GLU A 112 -17.73 -10.86 3.07
N TYR A 113 -17.22 -9.62 3.20
CA TYR A 113 -16.48 -8.92 2.16
C TYR A 113 -14.98 -9.22 2.32
N LYS A 114 -14.46 -10.05 1.40
CA LYS A 114 -13.03 -10.39 1.36
C LYS A 114 -12.19 -9.13 1.16
N VAL A 115 -11.37 -8.80 2.14
CA VAL A 115 -10.36 -7.75 1.98
C VAL A 115 -9.06 -8.39 1.49
N PRO A 116 -8.59 -8.08 0.27
CA PRO A 116 -7.41 -8.71 -0.28
C PRO A 116 -6.10 -8.22 0.36
N ARG A 117 -6.09 -7.08 1.06
CA ARG A 117 -4.86 -6.44 1.57
C ARG A 117 -4.99 -6.00 3.02
N LEU A 118 -4.04 -6.43 3.85
CA LEU A 118 -4.05 -6.13 5.29
C LEU A 118 -2.78 -5.39 5.72
N SER A 119 -2.93 -4.19 6.27
CA SER A 119 -1.86 -3.48 6.95
C SER A 119 -1.99 -3.64 8.46
N LEU A 120 -0.97 -4.22 9.10
CA LEU A 120 -0.92 -4.37 10.55
C LEU A 120 0.07 -3.36 11.14
N GLN A 121 -0.48 -2.40 11.87
CA GLN A 121 0.23 -1.30 12.53
C GLN A 121 0.11 -1.49 14.05
N SER A 122 0.84 -2.46 14.60
CA SER A 122 0.70 -2.85 16.02
C SER A 122 1.88 -2.35 16.85
N GLY A 123 1.57 -1.63 17.94
CA GLY A 123 2.56 -1.10 18.89
C GLY A 123 3.08 -2.10 19.95
N VAL A 124 2.43 -3.26 20.18
CA VAL A 124 2.85 -4.16 21.27
C VAL A 124 2.68 -5.64 20.93
N GLY A 125 3.71 -6.42 21.23
CA GLY A 125 3.78 -7.86 21.00
C GLY A 125 2.84 -8.70 21.88
N GLY A 126 2.41 -9.83 21.32
CA GLY A 126 1.71 -10.88 22.06
C GLY A 126 1.20 -11.96 21.11
N ALA A 127 1.69 -13.19 21.29
CA ALA A 127 1.35 -14.33 20.46
C ALA A 127 -0.09 -14.83 20.67
N LYS A 128 -0.84 -15.01 19.58
CA LYS A 128 -1.70 -16.18 19.31
C LYS A 128 -1.63 -16.51 17.81
N SER A 129 -0.69 -17.39 17.46
CA SER A 129 -0.24 -17.65 16.09
C SER A 129 -1.24 -18.44 15.22
N GLU A 130 -2.13 -19.24 15.81
CA GLU A 130 -3.01 -20.15 15.07
C GLU A 130 -4.29 -19.49 14.55
N ALA A 131 -4.96 -18.66 15.36
CA ALA A 131 -6.16 -17.94 14.91
C ALA A 131 -5.83 -16.90 13.83
N LEU A 132 -4.63 -16.30 13.90
CA LEU A 132 -4.07 -15.47 12.82
C LEU A 132 -3.88 -16.26 11.52
N ALA A 133 -3.30 -17.47 11.58
CA ALA A 133 -3.00 -18.26 10.39
C ALA A 133 -4.26 -18.62 9.59
N THR A 134 -5.32 -19.04 10.28
CA THR A 134 -6.62 -19.37 9.67
C THR A 134 -7.29 -18.13 9.05
N SER A 135 -7.22 -17.01 9.76
CA SER A 135 -7.76 -15.69 9.36
C SER A 135 -7.05 -15.10 8.13
N MET A 136 -5.74 -15.31 8.01
CA MET A 136 -4.89 -14.79 6.93
C MET A 136 -5.04 -15.55 5.61
N SER A 137 -5.67 -16.72 5.60
CA SER A 137 -5.86 -17.56 4.39
C SER A 137 -6.62 -16.85 3.26
N GLN A 138 -7.36 -15.78 3.57
CA GLN A 138 -8.16 -15.01 2.64
C GLN A 138 -7.46 -13.73 2.14
N VAL A 139 -6.32 -13.39 2.73
CA VAL A 139 -5.56 -12.17 2.44
C VAL A 139 -4.55 -12.44 1.33
N ARG A 140 -4.61 -11.66 0.25
CA ARG A 140 -3.68 -11.75 -0.89
C ARG A 140 -2.32 -11.14 -0.57
N SER A 141 -2.30 -10.02 0.15
CA SER A 141 -1.07 -9.36 0.58
C SER A 141 -1.17 -8.75 1.97
N SER A 142 -0.05 -8.75 2.69
CA SER A 142 0.00 -8.12 4.01
C SER A 142 1.29 -7.39 4.24
N ALA A 143 1.21 -6.32 5.03
CA ALA A 143 2.36 -5.56 5.50
C ALA A 143 2.27 -5.43 7.01
N ARG A 144 3.40 -5.58 7.71
CA ARG A 144 3.49 -5.40 9.16
C ARG A 144 4.53 -4.32 9.44
N PHE A 145 4.10 -3.29 10.16
CA PHE A 145 4.95 -2.20 10.60
C PHE A 145 5.10 -2.23 12.12
N ARG A 146 6.32 -1.96 12.59
CA ARG A 146 6.61 -1.72 14.00
C ARG A 146 6.88 -0.23 14.17
N GLU A 147 6.44 0.34 15.30
CA GLU A 147 6.79 1.71 15.70
C GLU A 147 8.32 1.86 15.73
N SER A 148 8.81 3.03 15.29
CA SER A 148 10.24 3.37 15.20
C SER A 148 10.67 4.23 16.37
#